data_AF-A0A3M1NZN5-F1
#
_entry.id   AF-A0A3M1NZN5-F1
#
_cell.length_a   1.000
_cell.length_b   1.000
_cell.length_c   1.000
_cell.angle_alpha   90.00
_cell.angle_beta   90.00
_cell.angle_gamma   90.00
#
_symmetry.space_group_name_H-M   'P 1'
#
loop_
_entity.id
_entity.type
_entity.pdbx_description
1 polymer ?
#
loop_
_entity_poly.entity_id
_entity_poly.type
_entity_poly.pdbx_seq_one_letter_code
_entity_poly.pdbx_strand_id
1 'polypeptide(L)'
;MKVKQAIKLLILLALALTGVGGLHAQVSNEVQVNPEKESEFRKALSAYLSRDYRDAFVEFEALSNSPYPHQRMTATLLMTGKSLYQLDRFRDALPYFDKLIKTYPQSKYVDDAYYAKATALYRLGRYFDSGRNLTWILDHSRDDRLVAKAGKLVDYLLRNTLSESEGQDLLQYTTTESAAALVTMALARKEIDADATEEAIAVLNEFKNKYPNSQYLNHIDKLLDKARLARNRPVKVGVVLPLTGVYQEQGLGVLRGIDFAYMQTKDQSPVPVQLVVRDSESR
;
A
#
# COMPACT_ATOMS: atom_id res chain seq x y z
N MET A 1 -12.19 -54.86 26.45
CA MET A 1 -11.92 -53.44 26.76
C MET A 1 -10.42 -53.07 26.83
N LYS A 2 -9.51 -53.96 27.25
CA LYS A 2 -8.08 -53.63 27.43
C LYS A 2 -7.22 -53.53 26.15
N VAL A 3 -7.67 -54.09 25.02
CA VAL A 3 -6.90 -54.09 23.75
C VAL A 3 -6.96 -52.76 22.99
N LYS A 4 -8.07 -52.03 23.05
CA LYS A 4 -8.22 -50.71 22.40
C LYS A 4 -7.44 -49.58 23.11
N GLN A 5 -7.14 -49.73 24.39
CA GLN A 5 -6.29 -48.80 25.14
C GLN A 5 -4.79 -49.01 24.85
N ALA A 6 -4.35 -50.25 24.60
CA ALA A 6 -2.97 -50.55 24.23
C ALA A 6 -2.58 -49.99 22.85
N ILE A 7 -3.51 -50.00 21.89
CA ILE A 7 -3.28 -49.45 20.54
C ILE A 7 -3.19 -47.92 20.55
N LYS A 8 -3.97 -47.24 21.41
CA LYS A 8 -3.86 -45.77 21.60
C LYS A 8 -2.54 -45.35 22.25
N LEU A 9 -1.97 -46.17 23.13
CA LEU A 9 -0.69 -45.88 23.79
C LEU A 9 0.50 -46.08 22.83
N LEU A 10 0.41 -47.06 21.93
CA LEU A 10 1.45 -47.33 20.92
C LEU A 10 1.55 -46.24 19.84
N ILE A 11 0.44 -45.60 19.46
CA ILE A 11 0.45 -44.47 18.50
C ILE A 11 1.04 -43.21 19.14
N LEU A 12 0.83 -43.00 20.44
CA LEU A 12 1.43 -41.90 21.19
C LEU A 12 2.95 -42.08 21.41
N LEU A 13 3.44 -43.31 21.55
CA LEU A 13 4.87 -43.57 21.70
C LEU A 13 5.65 -43.53 20.36
N ALA A 14 5.00 -43.82 19.24
CA ALA A 14 5.64 -43.75 17.91
C ALA A 14 5.91 -42.29 17.46
N LEU A 15 5.12 -41.33 17.93
CA LEU A 15 5.32 -39.90 17.66
C LEU A 15 6.38 -39.24 18.55
N ALA A 16 6.85 -39.91 19.61
CA ALA A 16 7.85 -39.38 20.54
C ALA A 16 9.30 -39.71 20.15
N LEU A 17 9.54 -40.54 19.13
CA LEU A 17 10.88 -41.03 18.77
C LEU A 17 11.42 -40.55 17.41
N THR A 18 10.63 -39.82 16.62
CA THR A 18 11.15 -39.08 15.45
C THR A 18 11.23 -37.60 15.79
N GLY A 19 12.30 -37.23 16.49
CA GLY A 19 12.61 -35.84 16.78
C GLY A 19 12.75 -35.00 15.51
N VAL A 20 11.73 -34.21 15.21
CA VAL A 20 11.84 -32.98 14.42
C VAL A 20 10.99 -31.95 15.17
N GLY A 21 11.68 -30.98 15.77
CA GLY A 21 11.07 -29.96 16.59
C GLY A 21 10.18 -29.01 15.80
N GLY A 22 9.23 -28.40 16.53
CA GLY A 22 8.58 -27.16 16.12
C GLY A 22 7.37 -27.30 15.21
N LEU A 23 6.33 -28.01 15.65
CA LEU A 23 4.97 -27.78 15.15
C LEU A 23 4.09 -27.44 16.35
N HIS A 24 3.60 -26.20 16.36
CA HIS A 24 2.62 -25.70 17.29
C HIS A 24 1.39 -26.61 17.22
N ALA A 25 1.26 -27.51 18.20
CA ALA A 25 0.05 -28.26 18.45
C ALA A 25 -1.01 -27.27 18.94
N GLN A 26 -1.64 -26.56 18.01
CA GLN A 26 -2.82 -25.78 18.29
C GLN A 26 -3.94 -26.79 18.53
N VAL A 27 -4.23 -27.04 19.81
CA VAL A 27 -5.38 -27.81 20.26
C VAL A 27 -6.61 -27.18 19.62
N SER A 28 -7.16 -27.83 18.60
CA SER A 28 -8.43 -27.48 18.01
C SER A 28 -9.52 -27.79 19.03
N ASN A 29 -9.76 -26.85 19.95
CA ASN A 29 -11.07 -26.75 20.57
C ASN A 29 -12.05 -26.44 19.43
N GLU A 30 -12.70 -27.47 18.89
CA GLU A 30 -13.82 -27.28 17.98
C GLU A 30 -14.84 -26.41 18.70
N VAL A 31 -14.92 -25.15 18.27
CA VAL A 31 -15.86 -24.19 18.83
C VAL A 31 -17.25 -24.68 18.49
N GLN A 32 -17.94 -25.25 19.48
CA GLN A 32 -19.28 -25.77 19.28
C GLN A 32 -20.21 -24.63 18.85
N VAL A 33 -21.08 -24.93 17.88
CA VAL A 33 -22.09 -23.99 17.40
C VAL A 33 -23.06 -23.72 18.55
N ASN A 34 -23.05 -22.51 19.07
CA ASN A 34 -24.02 -22.06 20.07
C ASN A 34 -25.15 -21.28 19.37
N PRO A 35 -26.39 -21.78 19.33
CA PRO A 35 -27.53 -21.10 18.70
C PRO A 35 -27.86 -19.73 19.29
N GLU A 36 -27.63 -19.53 20.60
CA GLU A 36 -27.83 -18.24 21.26
C GLU A 36 -26.84 -17.21 20.72
N LYS A 37 -25.56 -17.58 20.60
CA LYS A 37 -24.52 -16.71 20.00
C LYS A 37 -24.78 -16.43 18.53
N GLU A 38 -25.39 -17.35 17.81
CA GLU A 38 -25.85 -17.12 16.44
C GLU A 38 -26.99 -16.11 16.39
N SER A 39 -27.98 -16.24 17.28
CA SER A 39 -29.13 -15.34 17.37
C SER A 39 -28.71 -13.91 17.75
N GLU A 40 -27.89 -13.77 18.80
CA GLU A 40 -27.28 -12.50 19.23
C GLU A 40 -26.54 -11.83 18.06
N PHE A 41 -25.70 -12.60 17.34
CA PHE A 41 -24.95 -12.07 16.19
C PHE A 41 -25.87 -11.59 15.07
N ARG A 42 -26.96 -12.32 14.78
CA ARG A 42 -27.94 -11.92 13.76
C ARG A 42 -28.68 -10.64 14.13
N LYS A 43 -29.02 -10.47 15.41
CA LYS A 43 -29.62 -9.22 15.92
C LYS A 43 -28.67 -8.04 15.72
N ALA A 44 -27.42 -8.17 16.15
CA ALA A 44 -26.40 -7.14 15.97
C ALA A 44 -26.15 -6.81 14.48
N LEU A 45 -26.11 -7.83 13.63
CA LEU A 45 -25.97 -7.66 12.18
C LEU A 45 -27.18 -6.96 11.56
N SER A 46 -28.40 -7.26 12.01
CA SER A 46 -29.60 -6.57 11.55
C SER A 46 -29.54 -5.07 11.86
N ALA A 47 -29.13 -4.69 13.08
CA ALA A 47 -28.94 -3.28 13.44
C ALA A 47 -27.91 -2.60 12.52
N TYR A 48 -26.78 -3.26 12.26
CA TYR A 48 -25.76 -2.74 11.35
C TYR A 48 -26.27 -2.53 9.92
N LEU A 49 -27.03 -3.50 9.39
CA LEU A 49 -27.60 -3.42 8.04
C LEU A 49 -28.67 -2.33 7.93
N SER A 50 -29.41 -2.07 9.02
CA SER A 50 -30.34 -0.93 9.14
C SER A 50 -29.65 0.41 9.38
N ARG A 51 -28.30 0.45 9.39
CA ARG A 51 -27.46 1.63 9.68
C ARG A 51 -27.60 2.19 11.09
N ASP A 52 -28.18 1.41 12.00
CA ASP A 52 -28.15 1.72 13.43
C ASP A 52 -26.81 1.27 14.01
N TYR A 53 -25.77 2.03 13.72
CA TYR A 53 -24.40 1.66 14.08
C TYR A 53 -24.15 1.76 15.59
N ARG A 54 -24.96 2.55 16.31
CA ARG A 54 -24.86 2.66 17.77
C ARG A 54 -25.36 1.38 18.42
N ASP A 55 -26.55 0.92 18.05
CA ASP A 55 -27.10 -0.33 18.58
C ASP A 55 -26.30 -1.53 18.11
N ALA A 56 -25.86 -1.54 16.84
CA ALA A 56 -24.95 -2.57 16.34
C ALA A 56 -23.67 -2.65 17.17
N PHE A 57 -23.05 -1.52 17.50
CA PHE A 57 -21.85 -1.49 18.33
C PHE A 57 -22.11 -2.09 19.72
N VAL A 58 -23.19 -1.69 20.40
CA VAL A 58 -23.52 -2.20 21.74
C VAL A 58 -23.69 -3.72 21.72
N GLU A 59 -24.44 -4.25 20.76
CA GLU A 59 -24.70 -5.68 20.65
C GLU A 59 -23.45 -6.47 20.25
N PHE A 60 -22.66 -5.98 19.28
CA PHE A 60 -21.40 -6.63 18.89
C PHE A 60 -20.33 -6.54 19.98
N GLU A 61 -20.26 -5.44 20.73
CA GLU A 61 -19.32 -5.29 21.84
C GLU A 61 -19.61 -6.33 22.94
N ALA A 62 -20.88 -6.50 23.32
CA ALA A 62 -21.29 -7.52 24.28
C ALA A 62 -20.88 -8.93 23.83
N LEU A 63 -21.11 -9.27 22.57
CA LEU A 63 -20.64 -10.53 21.96
C LEU A 63 -19.11 -10.66 22.02
N SER A 64 -18.37 -9.61 21.68
CA SER A 64 -16.90 -9.62 21.62
C SER A 64 -16.22 -9.76 22.99
N ASN A 65 -16.95 -9.41 24.05
CA ASN A 65 -16.54 -9.52 25.46
C ASN A 65 -16.94 -10.86 26.10
N SER A 66 -17.47 -11.80 25.32
CA SER A 66 -17.74 -13.17 25.79
C SER A 66 -16.48 -13.79 26.43
N PRO A 67 -16.58 -14.39 27.63
CA PRO A 67 -15.44 -14.97 28.33
C PRO A 67 -14.81 -16.15 27.58
N TYR A 68 -15.58 -16.80 26.71
CA TYR A 68 -15.13 -17.91 25.88
C TYR A 68 -15.28 -17.56 24.39
N PRO A 69 -14.29 -17.93 23.54
CA PRO A 69 -14.44 -17.85 22.10
C PRO A 69 -15.63 -18.66 21.59
N HIS A 70 -16.37 -18.10 20.63
CA HIS A 70 -17.53 -18.73 19.99
C HIS A 70 -17.42 -18.63 18.46
N GLN A 71 -18.29 -19.33 17.73
CA GLN A 71 -18.20 -19.52 16.28
C GLN A 71 -18.30 -18.21 15.46
N ARG A 72 -18.75 -17.14 16.11
CA ARG A 72 -18.87 -15.79 15.54
C ARG A 72 -17.83 -14.81 16.06
N MET A 73 -16.87 -15.23 16.90
CA MET A 73 -15.93 -14.33 17.57
C MET A 73 -15.18 -13.43 16.59
N THR A 74 -14.59 -14.00 15.53
CA THR A 74 -13.82 -13.23 14.54
C THR A 74 -14.70 -12.30 13.70
N ALA A 75 -15.89 -12.76 13.28
CA ALA A 75 -16.85 -11.91 12.60
C ALA A 75 -17.34 -10.76 13.51
N THR A 76 -17.56 -11.05 14.79
CA THR A 76 -17.97 -10.08 15.80
C THR A 76 -16.91 -9.01 15.96
N LEU A 77 -15.64 -9.38 16.19
CA LEU A 77 -14.53 -8.41 16.31
C LEU A 77 -14.44 -7.49 15.08
N LEU A 78 -14.56 -8.05 13.87
CA LEU A 78 -14.58 -7.26 12.65
C LEU A 78 -15.76 -6.28 12.61
N MET A 79 -16.96 -6.75 12.98
CA MET A 79 -18.18 -5.95 12.93
C MET A 79 -18.26 -4.92 14.06
N THR A 80 -17.71 -5.17 15.25
CA THR A 80 -17.55 -4.16 16.31
C THR A 80 -16.69 -3.00 15.81
N GLY A 81 -15.52 -3.32 15.24
CA GLY A 81 -14.64 -2.31 14.66
C GLY A 81 -15.28 -1.56 13.47
N LYS A 82 -16.00 -2.26 12.58
CA LYS A 82 -16.73 -1.62 11.48
C LYS A 82 -17.87 -0.72 11.98
N SER A 83 -18.57 -1.10 13.05
CA SER A 83 -19.62 -0.26 13.65
C SER A 83 -19.04 1.04 14.21
N LEU A 84 -17.91 0.94 14.94
CA LEU A 84 -17.18 2.11 15.43
C LEU A 84 -16.66 2.99 14.28
N TYR A 85 -16.17 2.39 13.20
CA TYR A 85 -15.75 3.12 12.01
C TYR A 85 -16.91 3.95 11.41
N GLN A 86 -18.12 3.39 11.33
CA GLN A 86 -19.30 4.10 10.82
C GLN A 86 -19.78 5.22 11.75
N LEU A 87 -19.39 5.16 13.03
CA LEU A 87 -19.62 6.22 14.02
C LEU A 87 -18.48 7.26 14.05
N ASP A 88 -17.57 7.24 13.06
CA ASP A 88 -16.35 8.04 13.00
C ASP A 88 -15.40 7.85 14.23
N ARG A 89 -15.61 6.79 15.02
CA ARG A 89 -14.77 6.42 16.18
C ARG A 89 -13.59 5.54 15.76
N PHE A 90 -12.77 6.05 14.84
CA PHE A 90 -11.67 5.27 14.23
C PHE A 90 -10.65 4.74 15.22
N ARG A 91 -10.27 5.56 16.21
CA ARG A 91 -9.28 5.19 17.23
C ARG A 91 -9.77 4.00 18.06
N ASP A 92 -11.05 3.99 18.39
CA ASP A 92 -11.69 2.95 19.20
C ASP A 92 -11.91 1.66 18.40
N ALA A 93 -11.96 1.74 17.07
CA ALA A 93 -12.07 0.57 16.21
C ALA A 93 -10.76 -0.25 16.15
N LEU A 94 -9.60 0.40 16.28
CA LEU A 94 -8.28 -0.24 16.10
C LEU A 94 -8.05 -1.45 17.02
N PRO A 95 -8.36 -1.41 18.34
CA PRO A 95 -8.17 -2.55 19.23
C PRO A 95 -8.91 -3.82 18.79
N TYR A 96 -10.10 -3.70 18.18
CA TYR A 96 -10.87 -4.87 17.73
C TYR A 96 -10.25 -5.51 16.48
N PHE A 97 -9.80 -4.69 15.52
CA PHE A 97 -9.06 -5.20 14.36
C PHE A 97 -7.72 -5.81 14.78
N ASP A 98 -6.99 -5.17 15.69
CA ASP A 98 -5.75 -5.69 16.25
C ASP A 98 -5.95 -7.02 16.98
N LYS A 99 -7.01 -7.15 17.78
CA LYS A 99 -7.36 -8.40 18.46
C LYS A 99 -7.67 -9.51 17.46
N LEU A 100 -8.42 -9.21 16.39
CA LEU A 100 -8.70 -10.20 15.33
C LEU A 100 -7.40 -10.67 14.67
N ILE A 101 -6.56 -9.73 14.22
CA ILE A 101 -5.31 -10.01 13.52
C ILE A 101 -4.34 -10.82 14.40
N LYS A 102 -4.15 -10.41 15.67
CA LYS A 102 -3.17 -11.02 16.57
C LYS A 102 -3.63 -12.37 17.12
N THR A 103 -4.90 -12.50 17.49
CA THR A 103 -5.42 -13.71 18.15
C THR A 103 -5.92 -14.74 17.15
N TYR A 104 -6.39 -14.33 15.98
CA TYR A 104 -6.98 -15.21 14.96
C TYR A 104 -6.35 -14.98 13.58
N PRO A 105 -5.02 -15.14 13.41
CA PRO A 105 -4.34 -14.84 12.15
C PRO A 105 -4.76 -15.75 10.98
N GLN A 106 -5.38 -16.91 11.27
CA GLN A 106 -5.91 -17.85 10.26
C GLN A 106 -7.40 -17.64 9.97
N SER A 107 -8.01 -16.59 10.53
CA SER A 107 -9.41 -16.27 10.28
C SER A 107 -9.63 -15.88 8.82
N LYS A 108 -10.72 -16.36 8.20
CA LYS A 108 -11.15 -15.88 6.88
C LYS A 108 -11.42 -14.37 6.80
N TYR A 109 -11.49 -13.69 7.95
CA TYR A 109 -11.71 -12.26 8.08
C TYR A 109 -10.42 -11.47 8.35
N VAL A 110 -9.25 -12.12 8.34
CA VAL A 110 -7.98 -11.44 8.67
C VAL A 110 -7.65 -10.36 7.63
N ASP A 111 -7.84 -10.64 6.34
CA ASP A 111 -7.60 -9.70 5.26
C ASP A 111 -8.55 -8.48 5.36
N ASP A 112 -9.84 -8.73 5.63
CA ASP A 112 -10.84 -7.69 5.92
C ASP A 112 -10.43 -6.82 7.11
N ALA A 113 -9.85 -7.41 8.16
CA ALA A 113 -9.42 -6.70 9.35
C ALA A 113 -8.22 -5.81 9.08
N TYR A 114 -7.23 -6.28 8.30
CA TYR A 114 -6.13 -5.44 7.84
C TYR A 114 -6.62 -4.27 7.00
N TYR A 115 -7.57 -4.49 6.10
CA TYR A 115 -8.13 -3.42 5.27
C TYR A 115 -8.95 -2.40 6.09
N ALA A 116 -9.79 -2.89 7.00
CA ALA A 116 -10.58 -2.04 7.89
C ALA A 116 -9.68 -1.24 8.85
N LYS A 117 -8.61 -1.85 9.35
CA LYS A 117 -7.58 -1.16 10.14
C LYS A 117 -6.85 -0.11 9.32
N ALA A 118 -6.42 -0.42 8.11
CA ALA A 118 -5.77 0.54 7.22
C ALA A 118 -6.65 1.76 6.93
N THR A 119 -7.92 1.52 6.59
CA THR A 119 -8.87 2.62 6.34
C THR A 119 -9.15 3.45 7.60
N ALA A 120 -9.23 2.84 8.79
CA ALA A 120 -9.32 3.58 10.05
C ALA A 120 -8.05 4.42 10.32
N LEU A 121 -6.86 3.88 10.08
CA LEU A 121 -5.59 4.59 10.20
C LEU A 121 -5.49 5.78 9.21
N TYR A 122 -5.95 5.59 7.98
CA TYR A 122 -6.06 6.66 6.99
C TYR A 122 -6.95 7.80 7.49
N ARG A 123 -8.14 7.50 8.02
CA ARG A 123 -9.06 8.51 8.58
C ARG A 123 -8.49 9.24 9.81
N LEU A 124 -7.54 8.62 10.50
CA LEU A 124 -6.79 9.23 11.61
C LEU A 124 -5.56 10.03 11.17
N GLY A 125 -5.27 10.12 9.87
CA GLY A 125 -4.06 10.76 9.34
C GLY A 125 -2.77 9.96 9.57
N ARG A 126 -2.86 8.70 10.02
CA ARG A 126 -1.72 7.79 10.22
C ARG A 126 -1.38 7.08 8.91
N TYR A 127 -0.94 7.85 7.93
CA TYR A 127 -0.80 7.40 6.54
C TYR A 127 0.25 6.29 6.36
N PHE A 128 1.41 6.40 7.01
CA PHE A 128 2.45 5.37 6.91
C PHE A 128 1.98 4.03 7.50
N ASP A 129 1.35 4.06 8.68
CA ASP A 129 0.77 2.85 9.28
C ASP A 129 -0.34 2.26 8.41
N SER A 130 -1.17 3.09 7.77
CA SER A 130 -2.14 2.64 6.78
C SER A 130 -1.44 1.93 5.62
N GLY A 131 -0.40 2.53 5.03
CA GLY A 131 0.42 1.95 3.98
C GLY A 131 0.96 0.57 4.36
N ARG A 132 1.53 0.43 5.56
CA ARG A 132 2.05 -0.85 6.05
C ARG A 132 0.99 -1.96 6.14
N ASN A 133 -0.20 -1.64 6.64
CA ASN A 133 -1.29 -2.62 6.71
C ASN A 133 -1.83 -2.99 5.32
N LEU A 134 -1.80 -2.07 4.36
CA LEU A 134 -2.17 -2.34 2.98
C LEU A 134 -1.13 -3.19 2.26
N THR A 135 0.17 -2.95 2.49
CA THR A 135 1.26 -3.77 1.94
C THR A 135 1.13 -5.23 2.40
N TRP A 136 0.71 -5.46 3.65
CA TRP A 136 0.42 -6.82 4.12
C TRP A 136 -0.63 -7.53 3.26
N ILE A 137 -1.70 -6.82 2.85
CA ILE A 137 -2.75 -7.37 1.98
C ILE A 137 -2.18 -7.69 0.60
N LEU A 138 -1.34 -6.81 0.04
CA LEU A 138 -0.69 -7.04 -1.26
C LEU A 138 0.18 -8.29 -1.27
N ASP A 139 0.77 -8.64 -0.12
CA ASP A 139 1.63 -9.82 0.04
C ASP A 139 0.87 -11.12 0.31
N HIS A 140 -0.18 -11.07 1.14
CA HIS A 140 -0.74 -12.28 1.75
C HIS A 140 -2.15 -12.62 1.27
N SER A 141 -2.91 -11.63 0.77
CA SER A 141 -4.30 -11.85 0.40
C SER A 141 -4.41 -12.61 -0.93
N ARG A 142 -5.36 -13.55 -0.98
CA ARG A 142 -5.74 -14.25 -2.21
C ARG A 142 -7.02 -13.70 -2.83
N ASP A 143 -7.59 -12.63 -2.26
CA ASP A 143 -8.74 -11.93 -2.83
C ASP A 143 -8.27 -10.80 -3.74
N ASP A 144 -8.26 -11.06 -5.05
CA ASP A 144 -7.85 -10.09 -6.09
C ASP A 144 -8.60 -8.75 -5.98
N ARG A 145 -9.87 -8.76 -5.54
CA ARG A 145 -10.66 -7.53 -5.39
C ARG A 145 -10.13 -6.71 -4.24
N LEU A 146 -9.73 -7.36 -3.15
CA LEU A 146 -9.16 -6.71 -1.99
C LEU A 146 -7.74 -6.21 -2.26
N VAL A 147 -6.91 -7.01 -2.94
CA VAL A 147 -5.58 -6.61 -3.42
C VAL A 147 -5.69 -5.38 -4.32
N ALA A 148 -6.62 -5.36 -5.27
CA ALA A 148 -6.84 -4.20 -6.13
C ALA A 148 -7.27 -2.94 -5.36
N LYS A 149 -8.15 -3.09 -4.35
CA LYS A 149 -8.53 -1.97 -3.47
C LYS A 149 -7.35 -1.47 -2.63
N ALA A 150 -6.55 -2.37 -2.08
CA ALA A 150 -5.38 -2.02 -1.29
C ALA A 150 -4.33 -1.31 -2.14
N GLY A 151 -4.04 -1.82 -3.34
CA GLY A 151 -3.08 -1.23 -4.27
C GLY A 151 -3.48 0.18 -4.70
N LYS A 152 -4.77 0.41 -4.99
CA LYS A 152 -5.27 1.77 -5.27
C LYS A 152 -5.07 2.73 -4.11
N LEU A 153 -5.30 2.27 -2.88
CA LEU A 153 -5.12 3.12 -1.70
C LEU A 153 -3.63 3.37 -1.43
N VAL A 154 -2.75 2.38 -1.58
CA VAL A 154 -1.28 2.58 -1.50
C VAL A 154 -0.81 3.60 -2.54
N ASP A 155 -1.25 3.46 -3.79
CA ASP A 155 -0.94 4.39 -4.88
C ASP A 155 -1.45 5.81 -4.61
N TYR A 156 -2.64 5.96 -3.99
CA TYR A 156 -3.12 7.24 -3.50
C TYR A 156 -2.24 7.81 -2.37
N LEU A 157 -1.90 7.00 -1.37
CA LEU A 157 -1.11 7.44 -0.22
C LEU A 157 0.27 7.92 -0.64
N LEU A 158 0.95 7.17 -1.52
CA LEU A 158 2.28 7.52 -2.02
C LEU A 158 2.28 8.85 -2.78
N ARG A 159 1.30 9.07 -3.65
CA ARG A 159 1.23 10.29 -4.47
C ARG A 159 0.82 11.54 -3.69
N ASN A 160 -0.03 11.40 -2.67
CA ASN A 160 -0.70 12.56 -2.08
C ASN A 160 -0.32 12.83 -0.61
N THR A 161 0.23 11.84 0.10
CA THR A 161 0.37 11.95 1.57
C THR A 161 1.72 11.55 2.12
N LEU A 162 2.31 10.45 1.64
CA LEU A 162 3.58 9.96 2.14
C LEU A 162 4.73 10.79 1.55
N SER A 163 5.81 10.92 2.30
CA SER A 163 7.09 11.43 1.78
C SER A 163 7.76 10.41 0.83
N GLU A 164 8.83 10.83 0.15
CA GLU A 164 9.66 9.91 -0.64
C GLU A 164 10.29 8.82 0.26
N SER A 165 10.91 9.22 1.38
CA SER A 165 11.51 8.30 2.35
C SER A 165 10.51 7.28 2.88
N GLU A 166 9.30 7.70 3.26
CA GLU A 166 8.25 6.76 3.70
C GLU A 166 7.82 5.81 2.58
N GLY A 167 7.85 6.26 1.33
CA GLY A 167 7.58 5.41 0.17
C GLY A 167 8.65 4.33 -0.03
N GLN A 168 9.92 4.69 0.14
CA GLN A 168 11.03 3.74 0.13
C GLN A 168 10.96 2.77 1.31
N ASP A 169 10.63 3.26 2.51
CA ASP A 169 10.45 2.42 3.70
C ASP A 169 9.31 1.40 3.51
N LEU A 170 8.23 1.75 2.80
CA LEU A 170 7.16 0.81 2.50
C LEU A 170 7.63 -0.41 1.69
N LEU A 171 8.63 -0.27 0.83
CA LEU A 171 9.21 -1.40 0.08
C LEU A 171 9.86 -2.42 0.99
N GLN A 172 10.41 -2.01 2.13
CA GLN A 172 11.02 -2.92 3.10
C GLN A 172 10.00 -3.84 3.78
N TYR A 173 8.71 -3.49 3.73
CA TYR A 173 7.61 -4.31 4.24
C TYR A 173 7.00 -5.23 3.17
N THR A 174 7.47 -5.18 1.93
CA THR A 174 7.04 -6.10 0.88
C THR A 174 7.85 -7.38 0.93
N THR A 175 7.18 -8.53 0.89
CA THR A 175 7.82 -9.85 0.95
C THR A 175 7.69 -10.63 -0.35
N THR A 176 6.65 -10.33 -1.15
CA THR A 176 6.39 -10.94 -2.45
C THR A 176 6.84 -10.04 -3.60
N GLU A 177 7.23 -10.66 -4.72
CA GLU A 177 7.53 -9.93 -5.96
C GLU A 177 6.34 -9.09 -6.43
N SER A 178 5.11 -9.62 -6.31
CA SER A 178 3.88 -8.91 -6.71
C SER A 178 3.64 -7.65 -5.91
N ALA A 179 3.77 -7.71 -4.58
CA ALA A 179 3.61 -6.52 -3.75
C ALA A 179 4.73 -5.51 -4.00
N ALA A 180 5.98 -5.97 -4.08
CA ALA A 180 7.13 -5.13 -4.41
C ALA A 180 6.90 -4.40 -5.74
N ALA A 181 6.45 -5.09 -6.78
CA ALA A 181 6.16 -4.49 -8.08
C ALA A 181 5.08 -3.40 -7.98
N LEU A 182 3.97 -3.67 -7.28
CA LEU A 182 2.88 -2.71 -7.13
C LEU A 182 3.33 -1.44 -6.39
N VAL A 183 4.10 -1.58 -5.30
CA VAL A 183 4.63 -0.45 -4.52
C VAL A 183 5.70 0.30 -5.32
N THR A 184 6.65 -0.39 -5.95
CA THR A 184 7.69 0.22 -6.80
C THR A 184 7.07 1.05 -7.92
N MET A 185 6.09 0.50 -8.64
CA MET A 185 5.42 1.22 -9.73
C MET A 185 4.66 2.45 -9.23
N ALA A 186 4.05 2.38 -8.04
CA ALA A 186 3.36 3.52 -7.44
C ALA A 186 4.33 4.61 -6.98
N LEU A 187 5.44 4.23 -6.37
CA LEU A 187 6.52 5.13 -5.96
C LEU A 187 7.14 5.80 -7.19
N ALA A 188 7.51 5.04 -8.22
CA ALA A 188 8.07 5.60 -9.43
C ALA A 188 7.13 6.58 -10.15
N ARG A 189 5.81 6.33 -10.15
CA ARG A 189 4.83 7.29 -10.69
C ARG A 189 4.85 8.60 -9.91
N LYS A 190 4.85 8.53 -8.58
CA LYS A 190 4.96 9.71 -7.72
C LYS A 190 6.23 10.51 -8.05
N GLU A 191 7.38 9.84 -8.12
CA GLU A 191 8.64 10.52 -8.39
C GLU A 191 8.67 11.16 -9.79
N ILE A 192 8.15 10.48 -10.82
CA ILE A 192 8.00 11.07 -12.16
C ILE A 192 7.08 12.30 -12.13
N ASP A 193 5.96 12.22 -11.41
CA ASP A 193 5.01 13.33 -11.31
C ASP A 193 5.58 14.51 -10.50
N ALA A 194 6.60 14.27 -9.66
CA ALA A 194 7.37 15.26 -8.92
C ALA A 194 8.63 15.76 -9.64
N ASP A 195 8.87 15.34 -10.89
CA ASP A 195 10.09 15.59 -11.70
C ASP A 195 11.39 15.00 -11.10
N ALA A 196 11.28 14.16 -10.07
CA ALA A 196 12.34 13.37 -9.45
C ALA A 196 12.66 12.13 -10.30
N THR A 197 13.08 12.37 -11.55
CA THR A 197 13.22 11.31 -12.55
C THR A 197 14.40 10.37 -12.29
N GLU A 198 15.44 10.81 -11.60
CA GLU A 198 16.58 9.95 -11.23
C GLU A 198 16.19 8.94 -10.15
N GLU A 199 15.44 9.39 -9.14
CA GLU A 199 14.90 8.58 -8.05
C GLU A 199 13.94 7.52 -8.62
N ALA A 200 13.06 7.93 -9.54
CA ALA A 200 12.18 7.00 -10.27
C ALA A 200 12.98 5.94 -11.04
N ILE A 201 14.03 6.34 -11.77
CA ILE A 201 14.87 5.42 -12.53
C ILE A 201 15.62 4.46 -11.60
N ALA A 202 16.15 4.96 -10.48
CA ALA A 202 16.88 4.17 -9.50
C ALA A 202 16.00 3.05 -8.92
N VAL A 203 14.81 3.37 -8.42
CA VAL A 203 13.92 2.38 -7.80
C VAL A 203 13.40 1.34 -8.80
N LEU A 204 13.14 1.75 -10.05
CA LEU A 204 12.73 0.84 -11.10
C LEU A 204 13.86 -0.13 -11.50
N ASN A 205 15.10 0.37 -11.62
CA ASN A 205 16.26 -0.47 -11.91
C ASN A 205 16.59 -1.43 -10.76
N GLU A 206 16.46 -0.99 -9.51
CA GLU A 206 16.62 -1.86 -8.34
C GLU A 206 15.66 -3.05 -8.41
N PHE A 207 14.38 -2.80 -8.74
CA PHE A 207 13.40 -3.86 -8.94
C PHE A 207 13.82 -4.82 -10.07
N LYS A 208 14.26 -4.31 -11.23
CA LYS A 208 14.72 -5.15 -12.35
C LYS A 208 15.91 -6.02 -11.97
N ASN A 209 16.86 -5.46 -11.23
CA ASN A 209 18.06 -6.18 -10.79
C ASN A 209 17.70 -7.29 -9.79
N LYS A 210 16.77 -7.01 -8.87
CA LYS A 210 16.30 -7.98 -7.89
C LYS A 210 15.42 -9.06 -8.50
N TYR A 211 14.61 -8.73 -9.51
CA TYR A 211 13.65 -9.64 -10.16
C TYR A 211 13.80 -9.65 -11.69
N PRO A 212 14.92 -10.17 -12.23
CA PRO A 212 15.26 -10.09 -13.66
C PRO A 212 14.35 -10.89 -14.59
N ASN A 213 13.50 -11.77 -14.06
CA ASN A 213 12.53 -12.57 -14.81
C ASN A 213 11.08 -12.27 -14.39
N SER A 214 10.84 -11.10 -13.78
CA SER A 214 9.52 -10.73 -13.28
C SER A 214 8.49 -10.58 -14.40
N GLN A 215 7.26 -11.03 -14.16
CA GLN A 215 6.13 -10.77 -15.07
C GLN A 215 5.77 -9.28 -15.16
N TYR A 216 6.25 -8.46 -14.22
CA TYR A 216 5.99 -7.03 -14.15
C TYR A 216 6.97 -6.18 -14.97
N LEU A 217 8.03 -6.77 -15.54
CA LEU A 217 9.07 -6.04 -16.27
C LEU A 217 8.52 -5.16 -17.40
N ASN A 218 7.53 -5.63 -18.14
CA ASN A 218 6.91 -4.83 -19.20
C ASN A 218 6.25 -3.54 -18.68
N HIS A 219 5.71 -3.55 -17.46
CA HIS A 219 5.12 -2.34 -16.84
C HIS A 219 6.20 -1.43 -16.26
N ILE A 220 7.24 -2.03 -15.67
CA ILE A 220 8.43 -1.33 -15.14
C ILE A 220 9.17 -0.61 -16.26
N ASP A 221 9.38 -1.26 -17.40
CA ASP A 221 10.07 -0.70 -18.57
C ASP A 221 9.30 0.49 -19.16
N LYS A 222 7.97 0.40 -19.23
CA LYS A 222 7.14 1.55 -19.65
C LYS A 222 7.32 2.76 -18.73
N LEU A 223 7.43 2.54 -17.41
CA LEU A 223 7.69 3.62 -16.46
C LEU A 223 9.12 4.15 -16.56
N LEU A 224 10.10 3.28 -16.81
CA LEU A 224 11.49 3.68 -17.07
C LEU A 224 11.59 4.57 -18.31
N ASP A 225 10.91 4.19 -19.39
CA ASP A 225 10.87 4.99 -20.61
C ASP A 225 10.19 6.35 -20.36
N LYS A 226 9.07 6.37 -19.61
CA LYS A 226 8.42 7.62 -19.21
C LYS A 226 9.38 8.50 -18.39
N ALA A 227 10.09 7.95 -17.41
CA ALA A 227 11.04 8.68 -16.58
C ALA A 227 12.21 9.24 -17.40
N ARG A 228 12.80 8.43 -18.30
CA ARG A 228 13.89 8.86 -19.19
C ARG A 228 13.46 9.94 -20.17
N LEU A 229 12.25 9.84 -20.71
CA LEU A 229 11.69 10.87 -21.60
C LEU A 229 11.43 12.17 -20.84
N ALA A 230 10.94 12.10 -19.60
CA ALA A 230 10.76 13.27 -18.74
C ALA A 230 12.11 13.94 -18.46
N ARG A 231 13.13 13.16 -18.08
CA ARG A 231 14.50 13.65 -17.86
C ARG A 231 15.11 14.32 -19.10
N ASN A 232 14.91 13.72 -20.27
CA ASN A 232 15.47 14.21 -21.53
C ASN A 232 14.60 15.29 -22.20
N ARG A 233 13.54 15.76 -21.54
CA ARG A 233 12.70 16.83 -22.10
C ARG A 233 13.45 18.15 -22.00
N PRO A 234 13.68 18.86 -23.13
CA PRO A 234 14.46 20.08 -23.07
C PRO A 234 13.74 21.17 -22.29
N VAL A 235 14.44 21.77 -21.34
CA VAL A 235 14.02 23.01 -20.68
C VAL A 235 14.08 24.13 -21.71
N LYS A 236 12.91 24.69 -22.03
CA LYS A 236 12.80 25.78 -22.99
C LYS A 236 13.04 27.11 -22.28
N VAL A 237 14.08 27.82 -22.69
CA VAL A 237 14.38 29.17 -22.21
C VAL A 237 13.93 30.17 -23.27
N GLY A 238 12.92 30.98 -22.95
CA GLY A 238 12.46 32.06 -23.82
C GLY A 238 13.44 33.22 -23.80
N VAL A 239 14.01 33.57 -24.95
CA VAL A 239 14.89 34.73 -25.12
C VAL A 239 14.14 35.76 -25.95
N VAL A 240 13.65 36.82 -25.28
CA VAL A 240 12.86 37.89 -25.89
C VAL A 240 13.71 39.15 -25.96
N LEU A 241 14.05 39.59 -27.17
CA LEU A 241 14.97 40.71 -27.41
C LEU A 241 14.48 41.55 -28.60
N PRO A 242 14.83 42.84 -28.70
CA PRO A 242 14.53 43.65 -29.89
C PRO A 242 15.48 43.25 -31.02
N LEU A 243 15.07 42.28 -31.84
CA LEU A 243 15.89 41.73 -32.92
C LEU A 243 15.69 42.49 -34.24
N THR A 244 14.71 43.41 -34.26
CA THR A 244 14.48 44.37 -35.34
C THR A 244 14.28 45.78 -34.76
N GLY A 245 14.22 46.79 -35.64
CA GLY A 245 13.97 48.18 -35.24
C GLY A 245 15.18 48.91 -34.67
N VAL A 246 14.93 49.97 -33.89
CA VAL A 246 15.95 50.94 -33.44
C VAL A 246 17.01 50.29 -32.53
N TYR A 247 16.63 49.24 -31.79
CA TYR A 247 17.50 48.57 -30.82
C TYR A 247 18.07 47.22 -31.32
N GLN A 248 17.99 46.95 -32.62
CA GLN A 248 18.42 45.69 -33.22
C GLN A 248 19.88 45.34 -32.89
N GLU A 249 20.80 46.31 -32.96
CA GLU A 249 22.22 46.05 -32.72
C GLU A 249 22.47 45.57 -31.29
N GLN A 250 21.82 46.19 -30.31
CA GLN A 250 21.89 45.82 -28.90
C GLN A 250 21.26 44.44 -28.68
N GLY A 251 20.09 44.19 -29.26
CA GLY A 251 19.40 42.89 -29.17
C GLY A 251 20.25 41.74 -29.73
N LEU A 252 20.85 41.93 -30.92
CA LEU A 252 21.76 40.94 -31.52
C LEU A 252 23.06 40.78 -30.71
N GLY A 253 23.55 41.85 -30.08
CA GLY A 253 24.68 41.79 -29.15
C GLY A 253 24.41 40.85 -27.97
N VAL A 254 23.27 41.03 -27.31
CA VAL A 254 22.84 40.18 -26.19
C VAL A 254 22.61 38.73 -26.64
N LEU A 255 21.93 38.53 -27.78
CA LEU A 255 21.67 37.19 -28.32
C LEU A 255 22.97 36.42 -28.57
N ARG A 256 23.96 37.06 -29.20
CA ARG A 256 25.28 36.44 -29.43
C ARG A 256 25.97 36.02 -28.13
N GLY A 257 25.86 36.83 -27.08
CA GLY A 257 26.39 36.48 -25.76
C GLY A 257 25.69 35.27 -25.15
N ILE A 258 24.35 35.21 -25.25
CA ILE A 258 23.54 34.07 -24.80
C ILE A 258 23.91 32.80 -25.57
N ASP A 259 23.99 32.88 -26.90
CA ASP A 259 24.35 31.74 -27.76
C ASP A 259 25.75 31.22 -27.46
N PHE A 260 26.72 32.13 -27.26
CA PHE A 260 28.09 31.76 -26.89
C PHE A 260 28.13 30.99 -25.56
N ALA A 261 27.45 31.50 -24.53
CA ALA A 261 27.36 30.81 -23.24
C ALA A 261 26.67 29.45 -23.37
N TYR A 262 25.53 29.40 -24.09
CA TYR A 262 24.79 28.17 -24.33
C TYR A 262 25.64 27.12 -25.05
N MET A 263 26.39 27.48 -26.08
CA MET A 263 27.27 26.56 -26.79
C MET A 263 28.37 25.97 -25.91
N GLN A 264 28.88 26.73 -24.93
CA GLN A 264 29.89 26.24 -24.00
C GLN A 264 29.33 25.29 -22.94
N THR A 265 28.08 25.49 -22.51
CA THR A 265 27.52 24.78 -21.35
C THR A 265 26.47 23.73 -21.70
N LYS A 266 25.95 23.70 -22.93
CA LYS A 266 24.83 22.81 -23.31
C LYS A 266 25.10 21.32 -23.05
N ASP A 267 26.35 20.87 -23.20
CA ASP A 267 26.72 19.45 -23.02
C ASP A 267 27.13 19.14 -21.56
N GLN A 268 27.24 20.18 -20.72
CA GLN A 268 27.54 20.07 -19.28
C GLN A 268 26.28 20.21 -18.42
N SER A 269 25.15 20.61 -19.01
CA SER A 269 23.90 20.75 -18.28
C SER A 269 23.32 19.37 -17.95
N PRO A 270 22.87 19.14 -16.71
CA PRO A 270 22.23 17.87 -16.33
C PRO A 270 20.90 17.64 -17.04
N VAL A 271 20.33 18.70 -17.64
CA VAL A 271 19.10 18.65 -18.44
C VAL A 271 19.36 19.27 -19.81
N PRO A 272 18.75 18.75 -20.89
CA PRO A 272 18.87 19.40 -22.18
C PRO A 272 18.21 20.78 -22.11
N VAL A 273 18.90 21.81 -22.60
CA VAL A 273 18.36 23.18 -22.68
C VAL A 273 18.10 23.52 -24.14
N GLN A 274 16.98 24.18 -24.42
CA GLN A 274 16.64 24.69 -25.75
C GLN A 274 16.33 26.18 -25.65
N LEU A 275 17.06 27.01 -26.40
CA LEU A 275 16.75 28.43 -26.53
C LEU A 275 15.58 28.61 -27.51
N VAL A 276 14.58 29.39 -27.09
CA VAL A 276 13.44 29.80 -27.92
C VAL A 276 13.50 31.31 -28.08
N VAL A 277 14.07 31.75 -29.20
CA VAL A 277 14.30 33.15 -29.49
C VAL A 277 13.03 33.78 -30.09
N ARG A 278 12.64 34.95 -29.58
CA ARG A 278 11.52 35.76 -30.08
C ARG A 278 11.94 37.21 -30.19
N ASP A 279 11.56 37.84 -31.29
CA ASP A 279 11.72 39.27 -31.48
C ASP A 279 10.59 40.01 -30.73
N SER A 280 10.95 40.95 -29.86
CA SER A 280 9.98 41.78 -29.14
C SER A 280 9.30 42.82 -30.03
N GLU A 281 9.91 43.14 -31.17
CA GLU A 281 9.44 44.19 -32.10
C GLU A 281 8.65 43.61 -33.30
N SER A 282 8.66 42.28 -33.47
CA SER A 282 7.83 41.63 -34.49
C SER A 282 6.38 41.54 -34.02
N ARG A 283 5.48 42.31 -34.63
CA ARG A 283 4.02 42.19 -34.45
C ARG A 283 3.47 40.88 -35.00
#